data_AF-A0A8C2SV71-F1
#
_entry.id   AF-A0A8C2SV71-F1
#
_cell.length_a   1.000
_cell.length_b   1.000
_cell.length_c   1.000
_cell.angle_alpha   90.00
_cell.angle_beta   90.00
_cell.angle_gamma   90.00
#
_symmetry.space_group_name_H-M   'P 1'
#
loop_
_entity.id
_entity.type
_entity.pdbx_description
1 polymer ?
#
loop_
_entity_poly.entity_id
_entity_poly.type
_entity_poly.pdbx_seq_one_letter_code
_entity_poly.pdbx_strand_id
1 'polypeptide(L)' 'MSLRVTAGQGTQEVTGWFEVSVGGRLVHSKKNGDGFVDTNSKLQRIVAAIEAALK' A
#
# COMPACT_ATOMS: atom_id res chain seq x y z
N MET A 1 -4.37 -2.65 -19.12
CA MET A 1 -4.93 -3.22 -17.88
C MET A 1 -5.14 -2.07 -16.90
N SER A 2 -6.37 -1.79 -16.46
CA SER A 2 -6.67 -0.66 -15.57
C SER A 2 -6.70 -1.15 -14.13
N LEU A 3 -5.79 -0.64 -13.28
CA LEU A 3 -5.81 -0.87 -11.85
C LEU A 3 -6.92 -0.01 -11.23
N ARG A 4 -7.89 -0.64 -10.57
CA ARG A 4 -8.91 0.07 -9.78
C ARG A 4 -8.59 -0.03 -8.31
N VAL A 5 -8.47 1.11 -7.64
CA VAL A 5 -8.49 1.16 -6.16
C VAL A 5 -9.91 0.85 -5.72
N THR A 6 -10.09 -0.21 -4.94
CA THR A 6 -11.42 -0.71 -4.54
C THR A 6 -11.99 0.03 -3.34
N ALA A 7 -11.16 0.52 -2.42
CA ALA A 7 -11.58 1.31 -1.27
C ALA A 7 -10.39 2.08 -0.67
N GLY A 8 -10.70 3.18 0.04
CA GLY A 8 -9.79 3.86 0.96
C GLY A 8 -10.53 4.15 2.26
N GLN A 9 -9.89 3.90 3.41
CA GLN A 9 -10.45 4.17 4.73
C GLN A 9 -9.52 5.11 5.48
N GLY A 10 -10.08 6.19 6.02
CA GLY A 10 -9.35 7.09 6.93
C GLY A 10 -9.43 6.59 8.37
N THR A 11 -8.33 6.71 9.12
CA THR A 11 -8.31 6.42 10.55
C THR A 11 -8.62 7.70 11.33
N GLN A 12 -9.88 7.90 11.71
CA GLN A 12 -10.37 9.15 12.31
C GLN A 12 -9.56 9.61 13.54
N GLU A 13 -9.06 8.68 14.34
CA GLU A 13 -8.34 8.98 15.58
C GLU A 13 -6.83 8.73 15.50
N VAL A 14 -6.33 8.18 14.40
CA VAL A 14 -4.92 7.75 14.30
C VAL A 14 -4.21 8.53 13.21
N THR A 15 -3.35 9.46 13.62
CA THR A 15 -2.48 10.20 12.72
C THR A 15 -1.25 9.39 12.34
N GLY A 16 -0.70 9.68 11.15
CA GLY A 16 0.49 9.00 10.64
C GLY A 16 0.29 7.53 10.25
N TRP A 17 -0.97 7.06 10.17
CA TRP A 17 -1.31 5.73 9.69
C TRP A 17 -1.29 5.69 8.15
N PHE A 18 -0.58 4.72 7.59
CA PHE A 18 -0.66 4.41 6.16
C PHE A 18 -0.28 2.95 5.95
N GLU A 19 -1.24 2.17 5.46
CA GLU A 19 -1.09 0.75 5.18
C GLU A 19 -1.65 0.43 3.82
N VAL A 20 -0.96 -0.42 3.08
CA VAL A 20 -1.37 -0.90 1.77
C VAL A 20 -1.46 -2.40 1.83
N SER A 21 -2.63 -2.94 1.50
CA SER A 21 -2.88 -4.36 1.39
C SER A 21 -3.35 -4.70 -0.02
N VAL A 22 -2.80 -5.77 -0.58
CA VAL A 22 -3.12 -6.27 -1.92
C VAL A 22 -3.52 -7.73 -1.79
N GLY A 23 -4.73 -8.09 -2.24
CA GLY A 23 -5.25 -9.46 -2.13
C GLY A 23 -5.27 -10.00 -0.69
N GLY A 24 -5.53 -9.13 0.29
CA GLY A 24 -5.51 -9.48 1.72
C GLY A 24 -4.12 -9.56 2.37
N ARG A 25 -3.04 -9.30 1.62
CA ARG A 25 -1.67 -9.30 2.14
C ARG A 25 -1.15 -7.87 2.34
N LEU A 26 -0.61 -7.58 3.51
CA LEU A 26 0.03 -6.30 3.82
C LEU A 26 1.35 -6.16 3.03
N VAL A 27 1.47 -5.12 2.20
CA VAL A 27 2.63 -4.90 1.31
C VAL A 27 3.46 -3.68 1.69
N HIS A 28 2.86 -2.72 2.41
CA HIS A 28 3.53 -1.57 3.00
C HIS A 28 2.82 -1.20 4.30
N SER A 29 3.57 -0.94 5.37
CA SER A 29 3.03 -0.36 6.59
C SER A 29 3.98 0.68 7.17
N LYS A 30 3.50 1.91 7.23
CA LYS A 30 4.21 2.99 7.92
C LYS A 30 4.35 2.69 9.41
N LYS A 31 3.40 1.95 10.02
CA LYS A 31 3.46 1.54 11.43
C LYS A 31 4.54 0.48 11.70
N ASN A 32 4.78 -0.42 10.75
CA ASN A 32 5.82 -1.44 10.86
C ASN A 32 7.21 -0.93 10.41
N GLY A 33 7.37 0.37 10.21
CA GLY A 33 8.68 0.98 9.93
C GLY A 33 9.03 1.14 8.45
N ASP A 34 8.14 0.81 7.50
CA ASP A 34 8.41 1.08 6.07
C ASP A 34 8.45 2.60 5.75
N GLY A 35 7.96 3.43 6.68
CA GLY A 35 7.96 4.89 6.57
C GLY A 35 6.99 5.41 5.50
N PHE A 36 7.27 6.62 5.00
CA PHE A 36 6.52 7.19 3.88
C PHE A 36 6.91 6.50 2.57
N VAL A 37 5.99 6.46 1.60
CA VAL A 37 6.27 6.04 0.21
C VAL A 37 6.87 7.23 -0.55
N ASP A 38 8.09 7.60 -0.18
CA ASP A 38 8.79 8.82 -0.61
C ASP A 38 9.94 8.55 -1.60
N THR A 39 10.12 7.28 -1.97
CA THR A 39 11.16 6.84 -2.90
C THR A 39 10.56 5.94 -3.97
N ASN A 40 11.16 5.96 -5.16
CA ASN A 40 10.72 5.11 -6.26
C ASN A 40 10.78 3.63 -5.92
N SER A 41 11.76 3.18 -5.13
CA SER A 41 11.87 1.78 -4.71
C SER A 41 10.68 1.33 -3.84
N LYS A 42 10.23 2.17 -2.90
CA LYS A 42 9.05 1.88 -2.08
C LYS A 42 7.78 1.86 -2.92
N LEU A 43 7.63 2.79 -3.87
CA LEU A 43 6.50 2.79 -4.79
C LEU A 43 6.49 1.54 -5.67
N GLN A 44 7.64 1.18 -6.25
CA GLN A 44 7.79 -0.01 -7.09
C GLN A 44 7.47 -1.30 -6.34
N ARG A 45 7.79 -1.41 -5.05
CA ARG A 45 7.41 -2.57 -4.23
C ARG A 45 5.90 -2.78 -4.19
N ILE A 46 5.14 -1.70 -4.03
CA ILE A 46 3.66 -1.75 -4.03
C ILE A 46 3.15 -2.13 -5.41
N VAL A 47 3.66 -1.48 -6.47
CA VAL A 47 3.28 -1.76 -7.86
C VAL A 47 3.54 -3.22 -8.23
N ALA A 48 4.73 -3.75 -7.91
CA ALA A 48 5.06 -5.15 -8.19
C ALA A 48 4.14 -6.13 -7.46
N ALA A 49 3.75 -5.84 -6.22
CA ALA A 49 2.80 -6.68 -5.49
C ALA A 49 1.40 -6.67 -6.12
N ILE A 50 0.98 -5.51 -6.63
CA ILE A 50 -0.27 -5.36 -7.38
C ILE A 50 -0.21 -6.15 -8.69
N GLU A 51 0.85 -5.99 -9.48
CA GLU A 51 1.04 -6.71 -10.75
C GLU A 51 1.06 -8.23 -10.52
N ALA A 52 1.70 -8.70 -9.46
CA ALA A 52 1.72 -10.11 -9.08
C ALA A 52 0.33 -10.64 -8.71
N ALA A 53 -0.55 -9.82 -8.12
CA ALA A 53 -1.90 -10.21 -7.74
C ALA A 53 -2.93 -10.14 -8.88
N LEU A 54 -2.55 -9.52 -10.02
CA LEU A 54 -3.39 -9.43 -11.22
C LEU A 54 -3.05 -10.49 -12.29
N LYS A 55 -1.97 -11.24 -12.08
CA LYS A 55 -1.68 -12.47 -12.85
C LYS A 55 -2.56 -13.61 -12.35
#